data_AF-A0A6A6DSQ0-F1
#
_entry.id   AF-A0A6A6DSQ0-F1
#
_cell.length_a   1.000
_cell.length_b   1.000
_cell.length_c   1.000
_cell.angle_alpha   90.00
_cell.angle_beta   90.00
_cell.angle_gamma   90.00
#
_symmetry.space_group_name_H-M   'P 1'
#
loop_
_entity.id
_entity.type
_entity.pdbx_description
1 polymer ?
#
loop_
_entity_poly.entity_id
_entity_poly.type
_entity_poly.pdbx_seq_one_letter_code
_entity_poly.pdbx_strand_id
1 'polypeptide(L)'
;SNVAEATNLWAQDVSKVSQFLNTASTLSGVSFTEQAASALASEKDELVQKQILDNVFSDNLSVQAANSTLVGQGTFQTVVSLLQDMAWNGVSRVGNVEAINNVRCAYVLPAIDAYFLAA
;
A
#
# COMPACT_ATOMS: atom_id res chain seq x y z
N SER A 1 17.33 10.56 10.52
CA SER A 1 16.74 11.61 9.67
C SER A 1 15.27 11.28 9.45
N ASN A 2 14.44 12.26 9.08
CA ASN A 2 13.04 12.00 8.73
C ASN A 2 12.90 10.97 7.58
N VAL A 3 13.92 10.86 6.73
CA VAL A 3 14.01 9.85 5.66
C VAL A 3 14.03 8.43 6.22
N ALA A 4 14.99 8.10 7.12
CA ALA A 4 15.10 6.75 7.66
C ALA A 4 13.85 6.34 8.47
N GLU A 5 13.25 7.29 9.20
CA GLU A 5 12.00 7.06 9.91
C GLU A 5 10.83 6.78 8.95
N ALA A 6 10.65 7.63 7.93
CA ALA A 6 9.60 7.44 6.92
C ALA A 6 9.75 6.12 6.16
N THR A 7 10.98 5.76 5.76
CA THR A 7 11.25 4.45 5.11
C THR A 7 10.89 3.29 6.02
N ASN A 8 11.26 3.35 7.31
CA ASN A 8 10.94 2.29 8.27
C ASN A 8 9.44 2.18 8.56
N LEU A 9 8.72 3.30 8.64
CA LEU A 9 7.27 3.31 8.81
C LEU A 9 6.57 2.76 7.57
N TRP A 10 6.99 3.19 6.38
CA TRP A 10 6.44 2.69 5.12
C TRP A 10 6.62 1.18 4.99
N ALA A 11 7.81 0.65 5.29
CA ALA A 11 8.06 -0.79 5.27
C ALA A 11 7.15 -1.56 6.27
N GLN A 12 6.84 -0.97 7.43
CA GLN A 12 5.91 -1.57 8.39
C GLN A 12 4.48 -1.61 7.86
N ASP A 13 4.02 -0.55 7.18
CA ASP A 13 2.67 -0.53 6.60
C ASP A 13 2.53 -1.50 5.43
N VAL A 14 3.54 -1.59 4.56
CA VAL A 14 3.61 -2.62 3.51
C VAL A 14 3.47 -4.02 4.11
N SER A 15 4.14 -4.27 5.24
CA SER A 15 4.07 -5.55 5.95
C SER A 15 2.66 -5.84 6.47
N LYS A 16 1.99 -4.86 7.08
CA LYS A 16 0.61 -5.01 7.58
C LYS A 16 -0.38 -5.30 6.45
N VAL A 17 -0.28 -4.57 5.32
CA VAL A 17 -1.16 -4.84 4.17
C VAL A 17 -0.90 -6.23 3.62
N SER A 18 0.36 -6.62 3.45
CA SER A 18 0.74 -7.95 2.96
C SER A 18 0.27 -9.06 3.91
N GLN A 19 0.38 -8.85 5.23
CA GLN A 19 -0.09 -9.80 6.22
C GLN A 19 -1.59 -10.03 6.12
N PHE A 20 -2.38 -8.96 6.00
CA PHE A 20 -3.82 -9.08 5.79
C PHE A 20 -4.15 -9.83 4.49
N LEU A 21 -3.52 -9.48 3.38
CA LEU A 21 -3.77 -10.13 2.08
C LEU A 21 -3.46 -11.64 2.12
N ASN A 22 -2.43 -12.03 2.87
CA ASN A 22 -2.04 -13.43 3.05
C ASN A 22 -3.02 -14.24 3.93
N THR A 23 -3.72 -13.59 4.87
CA THR A 23 -4.61 -14.28 5.81
C THR A 23 -6.09 -14.10 5.48
N ALA A 24 -6.46 -13.16 4.62
CA ALA A 24 -7.83 -12.74 4.36
C ALA A 24 -8.81 -13.89 4.03
N SER A 25 -8.36 -14.92 3.32
CA SER A 25 -9.19 -16.10 2.96
C SER A 25 -9.56 -16.98 4.16
N THR A 26 -8.83 -16.86 5.27
CA THR A 26 -9.06 -17.62 6.50
C THR A 26 -9.91 -16.85 7.53
N LEU A 27 -10.11 -15.55 7.30
CA LEU A 27 -10.86 -14.67 8.19
C LEU A 27 -12.36 -14.73 7.88
N SER A 28 -13.18 -14.35 8.85
CA SER A 28 -14.63 -14.27 8.68
C SER A 28 -15.28 -13.21 9.58
N GLY A 29 -16.49 -12.77 9.19
CA GLY A 29 -17.28 -11.83 9.99
C GLY A 29 -16.50 -10.57 10.38
N VAL A 30 -16.60 -10.20 11.66
CA VAL A 30 -15.97 -8.99 12.23
C VAL A 30 -14.45 -9.01 12.10
N SER A 31 -13.81 -10.18 12.27
CA SER A 31 -12.35 -10.29 12.17
C SER A 31 -11.81 -9.91 10.79
N PHE A 32 -12.55 -10.23 9.72
CA PHE A 32 -12.21 -9.84 8.36
C PHE A 32 -12.31 -8.33 8.20
N THR A 33 -13.44 -7.73 8.60
CA THR A 33 -13.68 -6.28 8.43
C THR A 33 -12.70 -5.43 9.23
N GLU A 34 -12.34 -5.85 10.45
CA GLU A 34 -11.37 -5.13 11.28
C GLU A 34 -9.96 -5.18 10.68
N GLN A 35 -9.52 -6.34 10.21
CA GLN A 35 -8.20 -6.46 9.58
C GLN A 35 -8.15 -5.77 8.21
N ALA A 36 -9.23 -5.82 7.43
CA ALA A 36 -9.36 -5.06 6.19
C ALA A 36 -9.29 -3.54 6.45
N ALA A 37 -9.96 -3.05 7.51
CA ALA A 37 -9.88 -1.65 7.91
C ALA A 37 -8.47 -1.25 8.39
N SER A 38 -7.78 -2.14 9.11
CA SER A 38 -6.39 -1.92 9.52
C SER A 38 -5.45 -1.86 8.31
N ALA A 39 -5.60 -2.77 7.34
CA ALA A 39 -4.83 -2.76 6.11
C ALA A 39 -5.12 -1.50 5.28
N LEU A 40 -6.39 -1.08 5.18
CA LEU A 40 -6.76 0.17 4.54
C LEU A 40 -6.12 1.40 5.20
N ALA A 41 -6.06 1.43 6.54
CA ALA A 41 -5.42 2.52 7.26
C ALA A 41 -3.92 2.57 6.98
N SER A 42 -3.25 1.41 7.00
CA SER A 42 -1.83 1.31 6.62
C SER A 42 -1.58 1.74 5.19
N GLU A 43 -2.38 1.28 4.22
CA GLU A 43 -2.25 1.71 2.81
C GLU A 43 -2.39 3.23 2.66
N LYS A 44 -3.27 3.87 3.44
CA LYS A 44 -3.40 5.32 3.44
C LYS A 44 -2.21 6.01 4.09
N ASP A 45 -1.62 5.43 5.13
CA ASP A 45 -0.42 5.96 5.78
C ASP A 45 0.83 5.83 4.91
N GLU A 46 0.91 4.80 4.06
CA GLU A 46 1.97 4.67 3.05
C GLU A 46 2.09 5.94 2.17
N LEU A 47 0.97 6.61 1.86
CA LEU A 47 0.97 7.89 1.11
C LEU A 47 1.58 9.06 1.90
N VAL A 48 1.47 9.04 3.23
CA VAL A 48 2.10 10.04 4.11
C VAL A 48 3.61 9.86 4.08
N GLN A 49 4.09 8.63 4.24
CA GLN A 49 5.52 8.33 4.19
C GLN A 49 6.12 8.64 2.81
N LYS A 50 5.38 8.30 1.75
CA LYS A 50 5.72 8.69 0.38
C LYS A 50 5.91 10.19 0.25
N GLN A 51 4.97 11.00 0.75
CA GLN A 51 5.05 12.45 0.64
C GLN A 51 6.29 13.02 1.36
N ILE A 52 6.70 12.43 2.48
CA ILE A 52 7.93 12.82 3.17
C ILE A 52 9.15 12.57 2.28
N LEU A 53 9.22 11.40 1.65
CA LEU A 53 10.34 11.04 0.76
C LEU A 53 10.32 11.83 -0.56
N ASP A 54 9.15 12.16 -1.11
CA ASP A 54 9.00 13.02 -2.28
C ASP A 54 9.68 14.38 -2.09
N ASN A 55 9.53 14.98 -0.90
CA ASN A 55 10.13 16.28 -0.59
C ASN A 55 11.67 16.26 -0.55
N VAL A 56 12.26 15.08 -0.39
CA VAL A 56 13.71 14.89 -0.30
C VAL A 56 14.30 14.44 -1.64
N PHE A 57 13.57 13.58 -2.37
CA PHE A 57 14.05 12.93 -3.59
C PHE A 57 13.34 13.41 -4.86
N SER A 58 12.77 14.62 -4.85
CA SER A 58 12.01 15.18 -5.98
C SER A 58 12.79 15.19 -7.30
N ASP A 59 14.11 15.33 -7.25
CA ASP A 59 14.98 15.42 -8.43
C ASP A 59 15.53 14.04 -8.87
N ASN A 60 15.24 12.97 -8.11
CA ASN A 60 15.66 11.61 -8.46
C ASN A 60 14.73 11.04 -9.53
N LEU A 61 15.27 10.73 -10.72
CA LEU A 61 14.49 10.23 -11.86
C LEU A 61 13.76 8.91 -11.57
N SER A 62 14.37 8.01 -10.78
CA SER A 62 13.72 6.75 -10.39
C SER A 62 12.52 7.01 -9.48
N VAL A 63 12.62 7.97 -8.55
CA VAL A 63 11.51 8.38 -7.68
C VAL A 63 10.42 9.07 -8.48
N GLN A 64 10.74 9.90 -9.47
CA GLN A 64 9.75 10.51 -10.36
C GLN A 64 8.96 9.45 -11.16
N ALA A 65 9.65 8.44 -11.70
CA ALA A 65 9.02 7.33 -12.41
C ALA A 65 8.13 6.47 -11.49
N ALA A 66 8.61 6.20 -10.27
CA ALA A 66 7.85 5.51 -9.24
C ALA A 66 6.58 6.30 -8.88
N ASN A 67 6.70 7.61 -8.61
CA ASN A 67 5.56 8.48 -8.34
C ASN A 67 4.54 8.49 -9.48
N SER A 68 4.99 8.54 -10.73
CA SER A 68 4.11 8.46 -11.90
C SER A 68 3.31 7.16 -11.92
N THR A 69 3.93 6.04 -11.55
CA THR A 69 3.26 4.72 -11.46
C THR A 69 2.27 4.68 -10.30
N LEU A 70 2.68 5.14 -9.12
CA LEU A 70 1.88 5.11 -7.90
C LEU A 70 0.65 6.02 -8.00
N VAL A 71 0.85 7.28 -8.39
CA VAL A 71 -0.17 8.33 -8.38
C VAL A 71 -0.71 8.60 -9.77
N GLY A 72 0.16 8.82 -10.75
CA GLY A 72 -0.24 9.21 -12.11
C GLY A 72 -1.05 8.15 -12.84
N GLN A 73 -0.71 6.87 -12.66
CA GLN A 73 -1.45 5.73 -13.22
C GLN A 73 -2.53 5.20 -12.26
N GLY A 74 -2.64 5.74 -11.04
CA GLY A 74 -3.69 5.38 -10.09
C GLY A 74 -3.56 4.01 -9.43
N THR A 75 -2.36 3.41 -9.41
CA THR A 75 -2.17 2.06 -8.84
C THR A 75 -2.38 2.05 -7.32
N PHE A 76 -1.91 3.08 -6.60
CA PHE A 76 -2.21 3.24 -5.16
C PHE A 76 -3.71 3.36 -4.89
N GLN A 77 -4.38 4.23 -5.66
CA GLN A 77 -5.81 4.48 -5.47
C GLN A 77 -6.63 3.21 -5.74
N THR A 78 -6.19 2.36 -6.67
CA THR A 78 -6.83 1.08 -6.94
C THR A 78 -6.78 0.17 -5.71
N VAL A 79 -5.62 0.05 -5.05
CA VAL A 79 -5.46 -0.76 -3.83
C VAL A 79 -6.31 -0.18 -2.68
N VAL A 80 -6.26 1.14 -2.46
CA VAL A 80 -7.09 1.83 -1.46
C VAL A 80 -8.58 1.53 -1.67
N SER A 81 -9.07 1.67 -2.91
CA SER A 81 -10.48 1.43 -3.22
C SER A 81 -10.91 -0.02 -2.99
N LEU A 82 -10.07 -0.99 -3.33
CA LEU A 82 -10.36 -2.41 -3.13
C LEU A 82 -10.34 -2.81 -1.66
N LEU A 83 -9.37 -2.31 -0.88
CA LEU A 83 -9.33 -2.51 0.58
C LEU A 83 -10.52 -1.82 1.27
N GLN A 84 -10.92 -0.65 0.79
CA GLN A 84 -12.10 0.05 1.29
C GLN A 84 -13.40 -0.72 1.04
N ASP A 85 -13.56 -1.29 -0.16
CA ASP A 85 -14.68 -2.18 -0.48
C ASP A 85 -14.70 -3.43 0.43
N MET A 86 -13.53 -4.02 0.72
CA MET A 86 -13.41 -5.13 1.68
C MET A 86 -13.77 -4.73 3.11
N ALA A 87 -13.30 -3.56 3.57
CA ALA A 87 -13.60 -3.07 4.92
C ALA A 87 -15.10 -2.78 5.12
N TRP A 88 -15.78 -2.30 4.08
CA TRP A 88 -17.21 -1.96 4.15
C TRP A 88 -18.14 -3.15 3.93
N ASN A 89 -17.84 -4.01 2.96
CA ASN A 89 -18.71 -5.09 2.54
C ASN A 89 -18.27 -6.47 3.08
N GLY A 90 -17.18 -6.51 3.84
CA GLY A 90 -16.69 -7.67 4.55
C GLY A 90 -16.30 -8.83 3.64
N VAL A 91 -16.42 -10.05 4.16
CA VAL A 91 -15.93 -11.28 3.51
C VAL A 91 -16.55 -11.55 2.14
N SER A 92 -17.70 -10.93 1.81
CA SER A 92 -18.29 -11.00 0.46
C SER A 92 -17.36 -10.45 -0.63
N ARG A 93 -16.37 -9.63 -0.25
CA ARG A 93 -15.35 -9.04 -1.12
C ARG A 93 -13.98 -9.70 -0.98
N VAL A 94 -13.88 -10.89 -0.39
CA VAL A 94 -12.60 -11.62 -0.28
C VAL A 94 -11.92 -11.84 -1.65
N GLY A 95 -12.69 -11.91 -2.74
CA GLY A 95 -12.16 -11.99 -4.11
C GLY A 95 -11.30 -10.78 -4.53
N ASN A 96 -11.41 -9.63 -3.85
CA ASN A 96 -10.57 -8.46 -4.13
C ASN A 96 -9.09 -8.71 -3.80
N VAL A 97 -8.75 -9.71 -2.98
CA VAL A 97 -7.36 -10.06 -2.63
C VAL A 97 -6.52 -10.31 -3.88
N GLU A 98 -7.04 -11.06 -4.85
CA GLU A 98 -6.31 -11.35 -6.08
C GLU A 98 -6.06 -10.08 -6.90
N ALA A 99 -7.08 -9.24 -7.06
CA ALA A 99 -6.96 -7.96 -7.76
C ALA A 99 -5.94 -7.02 -7.09
N ILE A 100 -5.95 -6.95 -5.75
CA ILE A 100 -4.96 -6.17 -4.99
C ILE A 100 -3.56 -6.73 -5.21
N ASN A 101 -3.37 -8.05 -5.08
CA ASN A 101 -2.06 -8.67 -5.27
C ASN A 101 -1.51 -8.44 -6.69
N ASN A 102 -2.36 -8.53 -7.72
CA ASN A 102 -1.96 -8.27 -9.10
C ASN A 102 -1.45 -6.84 -9.28
N VAL A 103 -2.12 -5.84 -8.70
CA VAL A 103 -1.68 -4.44 -8.78
C VAL A 103 -0.44 -4.19 -7.91
N ARG A 104 -0.43 -4.71 -6.67
CA ARG A 104 0.67 -4.48 -5.73
C ARG A 104 1.98 -5.09 -6.22
N CYS A 105 1.95 -6.36 -6.59
CA CYS A 105 3.15 -7.08 -6.99
C CYS A 105 3.71 -6.58 -8.33
N ALA A 106 2.86 -6.19 -9.28
CA ALA A 106 3.31 -5.73 -10.58
C ALA A 106 3.79 -4.27 -10.58
N TYR A 107 3.19 -3.40 -9.76
CA TYR A 107 3.38 -1.96 -9.89
C TYR A 107 3.74 -1.26 -8.56
N VAL A 108 3.00 -1.51 -7.49
CA VAL A 108 3.16 -0.74 -6.24
C VAL A 108 4.46 -1.09 -5.53
N LEU A 109 4.73 -2.37 -5.25
CA LEU A 109 5.92 -2.79 -4.52
C LEU A 109 7.22 -2.43 -5.25
N PRO A 110 7.37 -2.66 -6.58
CA PRO A 110 8.57 -2.22 -7.30
C PRO A 110 8.77 -0.70 -7.27
N ALA A 111 7.69 0.08 -7.28
CA ALA A 111 7.77 1.52 -7.17
C ALA A 111 8.17 1.97 -5.75
N ILE A 112 7.68 1.31 -4.71
CA ILE A 112 8.11 1.53 -3.32
C ILE A 112 9.60 1.21 -3.16
N ASP A 113 10.08 0.12 -3.75
CA ASP A 113 11.50 -0.24 -3.71
C ASP A 113 12.39 0.87 -4.29
N ALA A 114 11.94 1.57 -5.34
CA ALA A 114 12.68 2.70 -5.90
C ALA A 114 12.81 3.89 -4.92
N TYR A 115 11.80 4.13 -4.07
CA TYR A 115 11.91 5.09 -2.97
C TYR A 115 12.89 4.62 -1.91
N PHE A 116 12.84 3.34 -1.53
CA PHE A 116 13.73 2.78 -0.51
C PHE A 116 15.19 2.74 -0.94
N LEU A 117 15.47 2.55 -2.24
CA LEU A 117 16.82 2.62 -2.81
C LEU A 117 17.38 4.04 -2.85
N ALA A 118 16.52 5.06 -2.90
CA ALA A 118 16.96 6.46 -2.88
C ALA A 118 17.24 6.99 -1.46
N ALA A 119 16.57 6.40 -0.46
CA ALA A 119 16.60 6.77 0.96
C ALA A 119 17.90 6.39 1.70
#